data_AF-A0A9E4Q8P8-F1
#
_entry.id   AF-A0A9E4Q8P8-F1
#
_cell.length_a   1.000
_cell.length_b   1.000
_cell.length_c   1.000
_cell.angle_alpha   90.00
_cell.angle_beta   90.00
_cell.angle_gamma   90.00
#
_symmetry.space_group_name_H-M   'P 1'
#
loop_
_entity.id
_entity.type
_entity.pdbx_description
1 polymer ?
#
loop_
_entity_poly.entity_id
_entity_poly.type
_entity_poly.pdbx_seq_one_letter_code
_entity_poly.pdbx_strand_id
1 'polypeptide(L)' 'METSKRMRFCMVTTFYPPYNFGGDGMFIYRLSNALAGQGHEVEVIHCVDAYEMQANGPPSGDYP' A
#
# COMPACT_ATOMS: atom_id res chain seq x y z
N MET A 1 -14.69 -25.53 6.79
CA MET A 1 -13.92 -24.61 5.93
C MET A 1 -12.71 -24.21 6.74
N GLU A 2 -11.52 -24.67 6.33
CA GLU A 2 -10.29 -24.44 7.09
C GLU A 2 -9.96 -22.96 7.03
N THR A 3 -9.99 -22.27 8.18
CA THR A 3 -9.60 -20.87 8.25
C THR A 3 -8.11 -20.77 7.96
N SER A 4 -7.75 -20.07 6.88
CA SER A 4 -6.36 -19.73 6.56
C SER A 4 -5.63 -19.27 7.83
N LYS A 5 -4.45 -19.85 8.11
CA LYS A 5 -3.63 -19.45 9.26
C LYS A 5 -3.34 -17.95 9.18
N ARG A 6 -3.54 -17.22 10.29
CA ARG A 6 -3.14 -15.80 10.39
C ARG A 6 -1.64 -15.66 10.12
N MET A 7 -1.29 -14.68 9.31
CA MET A 7 0.08 -14.42 8.80
C MET A 7 0.40 -12.92 8.97
N ARG A 8 1.69 -12.58 8.88
CA ARG A 8 2.18 -11.19 8.90
C ARG A 8 2.87 -10.90 7.57
N PHE A 9 2.45 -9.85 6.88
CA PHE A 9 3.00 -9.40 5.61
C PHE A 9 3.67 -8.03 5.78
N CYS A 10 4.87 -7.88 5.23
CA CYS A 10 5.55 -6.59 5.10
C CYS A 10 5.70 -6.29 3.61
N MET A 11 4.94 -5.31 3.12
CA MET A 11 4.96 -4.88 1.73
C MET A 11 5.93 -3.72 1.59
N VAL A 12 7.03 -3.91 0.86
CA VAL A 12 7.97 -2.83 0.55
C VAL A 12 7.74 -2.39 -0.90
N THR A 13 7.34 -1.14 -1.09
CA THR A 13 6.98 -0.57 -2.41
C THR A 13 7.56 0.83 -2.57
N THR A 14 7.77 1.27 -3.80
CA THR A 14 8.14 2.68 -4.06
C THR A 14 6.96 3.60 -3.78
N PHE A 15 5.78 3.24 -4.28
CA PHE A 15 4.58 4.06 -4.25
C PHE A 15 3.45 3.38 -3.49
N TYR A 16 2.72 4.16 -2.71
CA TYR A 16 1.54 3.74 -1.97
C TYR A 16 0.65 4.96 -1.71
N PRO A 17 -0.69 4.86 -1.77
CA PRO A 17 -1.55 6.01 -1.54
C PRO A 17 -1.28 6.69 -0.18
N PRO A 18 -1.37 8.04 -0.09
CA PRO A 18 -1.67 8.95 -1.19
C PRO A 18 -0.48 9.24 -2.13
N TYR A 19 0.72 8.76 -1.80
CA TYR A 19 1.97 8.97 -2.54
C TYR A 19 2.14 7.96 -3.70
N ASN A 20 1.27 8.02 -4.70
CA ASN A 20 1.36 7.17 -5.89
C ASN A 20 0.89 7.88 -7.18
N PHE A 21 1.23 7.27 -8.33
CA PHE A 21 0.85 7.77 -9.67
C PHE A 21 -0.30 6.99 -10.31
N GLY A 22 -0.76 5.92 -9.67
CA GLY A 22 -1.92 5.16 -10.13
C GLY A 22 -1.88 3.68 -9.77
N GLY A 23 -1.94 2.83 -10.79
CA GLY A 23 -2.31 1.42 -10.68
C GLY A 23 -1.37 0.57 -9.82
N ASP A 24 -0.08 0.90 -9.79
CA ASP A 24 0.94 0.22 -8.98
C ASP A 24 0.70 0.40 -7.48
N GLY A 25 0.55 1.64 -7.00
CA GLY A 25 0.24 1.94 -5.60
C GLY A 25 -1.16 1.43 -5.22
N MET A 26 -2.14 1.53 -6.13
CA MET A 26 -3.49 1.03 -5.89
C MET A 26 -3.56 -0.49 -5.81
N PHE A 27 -2.70 -1.20 -6.53
CA PHE A 27 -2.59 -2.66 -6.38
C PHE A 27 -2.14 -3.04 -4.97
N ILE A 28 -1.09 -2.39 -4.45
CA ILE A 28 -0.60 -2.64 -3.09
C ILE A 28 -1.67 -2.31 -2.05
N TYR A 29 -2.38 -1.18 -2.21
CA TYR A 29 -3.52 -0.83 -1.34
C TYR A 29 -4.60 -1.92 -1.33
N ARG A 30 -5.06 -2.36 -2.50
CA ARG A 30 -6.14 -3.36 -2.61
C ARG A 30 -5.71 -4.72 -2.07
N LEU A 31 -4.50 -5.16 -2.39
CA LEU A 31 -3.98 -6.44 -1.88
C LEU A 31 -3.81 -6.41 -0.36
N SER A 32 -3.22 -5.34 0.17
CA SER A 32 -2.99 -5.20 1.62
C SER A 32 -4.30 -5.22 2.39
N ASN A 33 -5.30 -4.47 1.93
CA ASN A 33 -6.62 -4.45 2.56
C ASN A 33 -7.38 -5.78 2.39
N ALA A 34 -7.22 -6.48 1.26
CA ALA A 34 -7.80 -7.82 1.08
C ALA A 34 -7.19 -8.85 2.05
N LEU A 35 -5.87 -8.82 2.25
CA LEU A 35 -5.18 -9.67 3.22
C LEU A 35 -5.60 -9.33 4.66
N ALA A 36 -5.66 -8.04 5.00
CA ALA A 36 -6.13 -7.59 6.30
C ALA A 36 -7.60 -8.02 6.55
N GLY A 37 -8.46 -7.90 5.55
CA GLY A 37 -9.85 -8.36 5.59
C GLY A 37 -10.00 -9.88 5.79
N GLN A 38 -8.99 -10.67 5.42
CA GLN A 38 -8.91 -12.11 5.71
C GLN A 38 -8.31 -12.42 7.10
N GLY A 39 -8.00 -11.41 7.90
CA GLY A 39 -7.48 -11.56 9.27
C GLY A 39 -5.95 -11.61 9.37
N HIS A 40 -5.23 -11.32 8.28
CA HIS A 40 -3.77 -11.18 8.31
C HIS A 40 -3.35 -9.81 8.86
N GLU A 41 -2.12 -9.73 9.39
CA GLU A 41 -1.50 -8.45 9.74
C GLU A 41 -0.67 -7.97 8.55
N VAL A 42 -0.82 -6.70 8.17
CA VAL A 42 -0.11 -6.13 7.02
C VAL A 42 0.52 -4.81 7.42
N GLU A 43 1.81 -4.67 7.13
CA GLU A 43 2.57 -3.43 7.22
C GLU A 43 3.01 -3.04 5.80
N VAL A 44 2.88 -1.75 5.47
CA VAL A 44 3.32 -1.22 4.17
C VAL A 44 4.37 -0.15 4.42
N ILE A 45 5.54 -0.34 3.78
CA ILE A 45 6.64 0.61 3.80
C ILE A 45 6.76 1.18 2.39
N HIS A 46 6.68 2.51 2.29
CA HIS A 46 6.84 3.23 1.03
C HIS A 46 7.77 4.44 1.18
N CYS A 47 8.23 4.97 0.04
CA CYS A 47 9.16 6.11 0.02
C CYS A 47 8.43 7.39 -0.38
N VAL A 48 8.25 8.32 0.56
CA VAL A 48 7.67 9.64 0.29
C VAL A 48 8.56 10.44 -0.66
N ASP A 49 9.87 10.44 -0.42
CA ASP A 49 10.84 11.20 -1.23
C ASP A 49 10.79 10.78 -2.71
N ALA A 50 10.62 9.48 -2.99
CA ALA A 50 10.53 8.98 -4.36
C ALA A 50 9.31 9.55 -5.11
N TYR A 51 8.19 9.75 -4.42
CA TYR A 51 7.02 10.43 -4.98
C TYR A 51 7.32 11.91 -5.21
N GLU A 52 7.79 12.63 -4.18
CA GLU A 52 7.99 14.07 -4.24
C GLU A 52 9.03 14.49 -5.29
N MET A 53 10.10 13.70 -5.46
CA MET A 53 11.11 13.91 -6.50
C MET A 53 10.53 13.86 -7.92
N GLN A 54 9.49 13.05 -8.15
CA GLN A 54 8.88 12.89 -9.47
C GLN A 54 7.65 13.80 -9.65
N ALA A 55 6.88 14.05 -8.59
CA ALA A 55 5.67 14.87 -8.61
C ALA A 55 5.97 16.39 -8.48
N ASN A 56 7.16 16.78 -8.05
CA ASN A 56 7.52 18.15 -7.67
C ASN A 56 6.60 18.75 -6.59
N GLY A 57 6.17 17.94 -5.62
CA GLY A 57 5.30 18.37 -4.53
C GLY A 57 4.57 17.23 -3.82
N PRO A 58 3.74 17.56 -2.81
CA PRO A 58 2.95 16.58 -2.07
C PRO A 58 1.84 15.99 -2.95
N PRO A 59 1.28 14.82 -2.57
CA PRO A 59 0.18 14.23 -3.32
C PRO A 59 -1.05 15.13 -3.31
N SER A 60 -1.71 15.20 -4.47
CA SER A 60 -2.90 16.02 -4.68
C SER A 60 -4.21 15.33 -4.32
N GLY A 61 -4.16 14.02 -4.02
CA GLY A 61 -5.32 13.20 -3.68
C GLY A 61 -5.31 12.74 -2.22
N ASP A 62 -6.50 12.43 -1.71
CA ASP A 62 -6.67 11.85 -0.37
C ASP A 62 -6.31 10.37 -0.35
N TYR A 63 -6.06 9.86 0.87
CA TYR A 63 -5.95 8.42 1.10
C TYR A 63 -7.30 7.73 0.83
N PRO A 64 -7.37 6.67 0.00
CA PRO A 64 -8.61 6.00 -0.39
C PRO A 64 -9.35 5.24 0.73
#